data_AF-A0A2S1SKA8-F1
#
_entry.id   AF-A0A2S1SKA8-F1
#
_cell.length_a   1.000
_cell.length_b   1.000
_cell.length_c   1.000
_cell.angle_alpha   90.00
_cell.angle_beta   90.00
_cell.angle_gamma   90.00
#
_symmetry.space_group_name_H-M   'P 1'
#
loop_
_entity.id
_entity.type
_entity.pdbx_description
1 polymer ?
#
loop_
_entity_poly.entity_id
_entity_poly.type
_entity_poly.pdbx_seq_one_letter_code
_entity_poly.pdbx_strand_id
1 'polypeptide(L)'
;MEEYSVADAMRKYESDEIQNCLRIIDENVGYKLLPEDKQIFDLFHEFVTNPQPKFITDWRSDEKKERWYHKFINRFLDDTQNALICVQYHHDKLLQIEKTILEQVEQHNYRKVLDPNTVLGISNTLVWDFEYQAFVLAYRRTLDYFTRGVCCYFTNDFHSFRKIGDFLQKQNRPVFTKPLIDIFEKNIANFDFVMSEGERKSIRDRITHYEYTKVGVINLTSDGLILIGGAEDLGLEGNNLKLSEVIEQRTHHIKSFLRDFITAYINAIKNEEIQSKN
;
A
#
# COMPACT_ATOMS: atom_id res chain seq x y z
N MET A 1 -15.29 29.45 -28.13
CA MET A 1 -14.44 28.44 -27.48
C MET A 1 -14.09 27.46 -28.56
N GLU A 2 -12.84 27.43 -28.99
CA GLU A 2 -12.37 26.41 -29.93
C GLU A 2 -12.62 25.03 -29.30
N GLU A 3 -13.31 24.16 -30.02
CA GLU A 3 -13.42 22.74 -29.67
C GLU A 3 -12.01 22.16 -29.68
N TYR A 4 -11.45 22.01 -28.49
CA TYR A 4 -10.19 21.29 -28.29
C TYR A 4 -10.45 19.82 -28.64
N SER A 5 -10.07 19.41 -29.85
CA SER A 5 -10.17 18.03 -30.29
C SER A 5 -9.21 17.17 -29.49
N VAL A 6 -9.70 16.04 -28.94
CA VAL A 6 -8.86 15.02 -28.28
C VAL A 6 -7.71 14.58 -29.19
N ALA A 7 -7.92 14.55 -30.51
CA ALA A 7 -6.90 14.20 -31.48
C ALA A 7 -5.76 15.24 -31.56
N ASP A 8 -6.06 16.52 -31.32
CA ASP A 8 -5.03 17.57 -31.30
C ASP A 8 -4.26 17.57 -29.99
N ALA A 9 -4.92 17.22 -28.87
CA ALA A 9 -4.26 16.99 -27.60
C ALA A 9 -3.30 15.78 -27.67
N MET A 10 -3.73 14.67 -28.30
CA MET A 10 -2.88 13.48 -28.49
C MET A 10 -1.69 13.78 -29.40
N ARG A 11 -1.89 14.49 -30.52
CA ARG A 11 -0.78 14.91 -31.41
C ARG A 11 0.24 15.79 -30.71
N LYS A 12 -0.20 16.71 -29.84
CA LYS A 12 0.73 17.49 -29.01
C LYS A 12 1.48 16.60 -28.03
N TYR A 13 0.79 15.66 -27.39
CA TYR A 13 1.40 14.71 -26.46
C TYR A 13 2.51 13.89 -27.13
N GLU A 14 2.34 13.50 -28.39
CA GLU A 14 3.32 12.74 -29.18
C GLU A 14 4.52 13.56 -29.68
N SER A 15 4.53 14.89 -29.50
CA SER A 15 5.68 15.73 -29.90
C SER A 15 6.95 15.36 -29.15
N ASP A 16 8.10 15.44 -29.85
CA ASP A 16 9.40 15.13 -29.27
C ASP A 16 9.70 15.98 -28.04
N GLU A 17 9.29 17.24 -28.02
CA GLU A 17 9.48 18.14 -26.88
C GLU A 17 8.69 17.68 -25.65
N ILE A 18 7.43 17.28 -25.81
CA ILE A 18 6.63 16.76 -24.70
C ILE A 18 7.15 15.39 -24.25
N GLN A 19 7.47 14.48 -25.16
CA GLN A 19 8.03 13.17 -24.81
C GLN A 19 9.37 13.31 -24.07
N ASN A 20 10.23 14.24 -24.49
CA ASN A 20 11.47 14.52 -23.78
C ASN A 20 11.22 15.11 -22.38
N CYS A 21 10.24 16.00 -22.23
CA CYS A 21 9.82 16.52 -20.92
C CYS A 21 9.34 15.39 -19.99
N LEU A 22 8.47 14.51 -20.49
CA LEU A 22 7.96 13.36 -19.74
C LEU A 22 9.09 12.42 -19.31
N ARG A 23 10.04 12.13 -20.21
CA ARG A 23 11.20 11.30 -19.91
C ARG A 23 12.07 11.92 -18.80
N ILE A 24 12.35 13.22 -18.86
CA ILE A 24 13.14 13.91 -17.83
C ILE A 24 12.43 13.84 -16.48
N ILE A 25 11.12 14.05 -16.44
CA ILE A 25 10.33 13.94 -15.21
C ILE A 25 10.42 12.51 -14.67
N ASP A 26 10.18 11.50 -15.50
CA ASP A 26 10.21 10.09 -15.11
C ASP A 26 11.59 9.65 -14.59
N GLU A 27 12.68 10.10 -15.21
CA GLU A 27 14.06 9.78 -14.81
C GLU A 27 14.46 10.41 -13.46
N ASN A 28 13.88 11.56 -13.08
CA ASN A 28 14.35 12.33 -11.92
C ASN A 28 13.39 12.29 -10.72
N VAL A 29 12.08 12.19 -10.98
CA VAL A 29 11.05 12.20 -9.93
C VAL A 29 10.08 11.03 -10.04
N GLY A 30 10.22 10.20 -11.09
CA GLY A 30 9.43 9.00 -11.26
C GLY A 30 9.81 7.91 -10.27
N TYR A 31 8.81 7.18 -9.80
CA TYR A 31 8.99 5.93 -9.08
C TYR A 31 7.89 4.97 -9.52
N LYS A 32 8.25 3.73 -9.82
CA LYS A 32 7.34 2.76 -10.45
C LYS A 32 7.25 1.51 -9.61
N LEU A 33 6.06 0.90 -9.59
CA LEU A 33 5.90 -0.47 -9.11
C LEU A 33 6.75 -1.42 -9.95
N LEU A 34 7.19 -2.50 -9.32
CA LEU A 34 7.74 -3.62 -10.06
C LEU A 34 6.67 -4.19 -11.01
N PRO A 35 7.05 -4.74 -12.18
CA PRO A 35 6.10 -5.28 -13.14
C PRO A 35 5.12 -6.29 -12.51
N GLU A 36 5.60 -7.15 -11.62
CA GLU A 36 4.82 -8.17 -10.89
C GLU A 36 3.74 -7.57 -9.99
N ASP A 37 3.99 -6.40 -9.42
CA ASP A 37 3.05 -5.69 -8.55
C ASP A 37 2.09 -4.81 -9.35
N LYS A 38 2.50 -4.35 -10.53
CA LYS A 38 1.66 -3.58 -11.45
C LYS A 38 0.57 -4.44 -12.10
N GLN A 39 0.84 -5.72 -12.33
CA GLN A 39 -0.06 -6.65 -13.03
C GLN A 39 -1.51 -6.63 -12.54
N ILE A 40 -1.75 -6.44 -11.23
CA ILE A 40 -3.12 -6.41 -10.71
C ILE A 40 -3.90 -5.16 -11.14
N PHE A 41 -3.22 -4.02 -11.26
CA PHE A 41 -3.82 -2.79 -11.76
C PHE A 41 -4.01 -2.84 -13.27
N ASP A 42 -3.07 -3.48 -13.99
CA ASP A 42 -3.24 -3.76 -15.42
C ASP A 42 -4.44 -4.69 -15.67
N LEU A 43 -4.64 -5.71 -14.84
CA LEU A 43 -5.83 -6.58 -14.89
C LEU A 43 -7.12 -5.80 -14.65
N PHE A 44 -7.13 -4.89 -13.66
CA PHE A 44 -8.28 -4.03 -13.42
C PHE A 44 -8.55 -3.07 -14.59
N HIS A 45 -7.49 -2.48 -15.15
CA HIS A 45 -7.58 -1.62 -16.32
C HIS A 45 -8.14 -2.39 -17.54
N GLU A 46 -7.66 -3.60 -17.80
CA GLU A 46 -8.19 -4.46 -18.86
C GLU A 46 -9.66 -4.79 -18.62
N PHE A 47 -10.04 -5.14 -17.37
CA PHE A 47 -11.42 -5.40 -17.01
C PHE A 47 -12.35 -4.24 -17.33
N VAL A 48 -11.95 -2.99 -17.06
CA VAL A 48 -12.80 -1.81 -17.27
C VAL A 48 -12.77 -1.30 -18.72
N THR A 49 -11.89 -1.82 -19.58
CA THR A 49 -11.72 -1.33 -20.96
C THR A 49 -12.03 -2.38 -22.04
N ASN A 50 -11.88 -3.69 -21.79
CA ASN A 50 -11.90 -4.70 -22.85
C ASN A 50 -12.57 -6.05 -22.48
N PRO A 51 -13.81 -6.32 -22.95
CA PRO A 51 -14.78 -5.30 -23.34
C PRO A 51 -15.22 -4.49 -22.11
N GLN A 52 -15.47 -3.19 -22.29
CA GLN A 52 -15.96 -2.33 -21.21
C GLN A 52 -17.26 -2.91 -20.60
N PRO A 53 -17.33 -3.10 -19.27
CA PRO A 53 -18.52 -3.56 -18.57
C PRO A 53 -19.72 -2.64 -18.79
N LYS A 54 -20.93 -3.20 -18.78
CA LYS A 54 -22.14 -2.45 -19.11
C LYS A 54 -22.39 -1.34 -18.10
N PHE A 55 -22.17 -1.60 -16.81
CA PHE A 55 -22.39 -0.58 -15.77
C PHE A 55 -21.51 0.66 -15.96
N ILE A 56 -20.32 0.52 -16.54
CA ILE A 56 -19.43 1.65 -16.84
C ILE A 56 -20.05 2.50 -17.95
N THR A 57 -20.54 1.87 -19.02
CA THR A 57 -21.26 2.56 -20.09
C THR A 57 -22.50 3.29 -19.55
N ASP A 58 -23.26 2.63 -18.68
CA ASP A 58 -24.46 3.20 -18.06
C ASP A 58 -24.12 4.38 -17.15
N TRP A 59 -23.05 4.31 -16.36
CA TRP A 59 -22.61 5.41 -15.49
C TRP A 59 -22.08 6.61 -16.27
N ARG A 60 -21.35 6.38 -17.36
CA ARG A 60 -20.84 7.46 -18.22
C ARG A 60 -21.95 8.18 -19.00
N SER A 61 -23.09 7.52 -19.18
CA SER A 61 -24.23 8.07 -19.91
C SER A 61 -25.21 8.84 -19.01
N ASP A 62 -25.05 8.76 -17.68
CA ASP A 62 -25.90 9.40 -16.68
C ASP A 62 -25.07 10.41 -15.86
N GLU A 63 -25.35 11.70 -16.05
CA GLU A 63 -24.66 12.83 -15.38
C GLU A 63 -24.59 12.67 -13.85
N LYS A 64 -25.60 12.04 -13.23
CA LYS A 64 -25.61 11.81 -11.77
C LYS A 64 -24.69 10.67 -11.34
N LYS A 65 -24.38 9.75 -12.25
CA LYS A 65 -23.55 8.57 -12.03
C LYS A 65 -22.14 8.69 -12.59
N GLU A 66 -21.87 9.65 -13.45
CA GLU A 66 -20.55 9.90 -14.02
C GLU A 66 -19.49 10.11 -12.92
N ARG A 67 -19.86 10.79 -11.82
CA ARG A 67 -18.99 10.93 -10.64
C ARG A 67 -18.53 9.58 -10.05
N TRP A 68 -19.38 8.55 -10.10
CA TRP A 68 -19.06 7.22 -9.58
C TRP A 68 -18.14 6.46 -10.52
N TYR A 69 -18.26 6.67 -11.84
CA TYR A 69 -17.29 6.20 -12.81
C TYR A 69 -15.89 6.76 -12.51
N HIS A 70 -15.75 8.09 -12.41
CA HIS A 70 -14.46 8.71 -12.13
C HIS A 70 -13.90 8.26 -10.78
N LYS A 71 -14.72 8.23 -9.72
CA LYS A 71 -14.27 7.71 -8.43
C LYS A 71 -13.85 6.24 -8.52
N PHE A 72 -14.59 5.39 -9.21
CA PHE A 72 -14.27 3.99 -9.34
C PHE A 72 -12.92 3.79 -10.03
N ILE A 73 -12.72 4.38 -11.21
CA ILE A 73 -11.46 4.24 -11.96
C ILE A 73 -10.28 4.84 -11.20
N ASN A 74 -10.39 6.09 -10.75
CA ASN A 74 -9.28 6.79 -10.11
C ASN A 74 -8.91 6.16 -8.77
N ARG A 75 -9.87 5.60 -8.02
CA ARG A 75 -9.54 4.97 -6.73
C ARG A 75 -8.65 3.75 -6.88
N PHE A 76 -8.82 2.96 -7.95
CA PHE A 76 -7.94 1.81 -8.21
C PHE A 76 -6.65 2.23 -8.93
N LEU A 77 -6.76 2.90 -10.09
CA LEU A 77 -5.64 3.13 -11.00
C LEU A 77 -4.78 4.36 -10.68
N ASP A 78 -5.27 5.25 -9.82
CA ASP A 78 -4.52 6.43 -9.38
C ASP A 78 -4.26 6.33 -7.87
N ASP A 79 -5.28 6.50 -7.04
CA ASP A 79 -5.12 6.61 -5.59
C ASP A 79 -4.48 5.37 -4.95
N THR A 80 -5.06 4.18 -5.14
CA THR A 80 -4.55 2.95 -4.51
C THR A 80 -3.19 2.56 -5.08
N GLN A 81 -3.03 2.64 -6.40
CA GLN A 81 -1.78 2.33 -7.07
C GLN A 81 -0.65 3.26 -6.60
N ASN A 82 -0.88 4.57 -6.56
CA ASN A 82 0.12 5.54 -6.12
C ASN A 82 0.41 5.45 -4.61
N ALA A 83 -0.60 5.10 -3.79
CA ALA A 83 -0.35 4.81 -2.38
C ALA A 83 0.51 3.55 -2.19
N LEU A 84 0.32 2.50 -3.00
CA LEU A 84 1.18 1.32 -2.99
C LEU A 84 2.61 1.61 -3.47
N ILE A 85 2.77 2.47 -4.47
CA ILE A 85 4.09 3.01 -4.91
C ILE A 85 4.79 3.67 -3.73
N CYS A 86 4.08 4.47 -2.94
CA CYS A 86 4.62 5.11 -1.75
C CYS A 86 5.04 4.08 -0.68
N VAL A 87 4.27 3.01 -0.46
CA VAL A 87 4.67 1.89 0.39
C VAL A 87 5.97 1.27 -0.08
N GLN A 88 6.09 0.98 -1.38
CA GLN A 88 7.29 0.36 -1.96
C GLN A 88 8.52 1.28 -1.86
N TYR A 89 8.35 2.59 -2.10
CA TYR A 89 9.42 3.56 -1.94
C TYR A 89 10.00 3.53 -0.52
N HIS A 90 9.14 3.64 0.49
CA HIS A 90 9.59 3.66 1.89
C HIS A 90 10.13 2.30 2.32
N HIS A 91 9.57 1.19 1.83
CA HIS A 91 10.15 -0.14 2.00
C HIS A 91 11.60 -0.20 1.50
N ASP A 92 11.85 0.22 0.25
CA ASP A 92 13.19 0.18 -0.33
C ASP A 92 14.17 1.07 0.43
N LYS A 93 13.71 2.24 0.90
CA LYS A 93 14.51 3.13 1.75
C LYS A 93 14.86 2.49 3.09
N LEU A 94 13.91 1.83 3.74
CA LEU A 94 14.14 1.14 5.01
C LEU A 94 15.16 0.02 4.87
N LEU A 95 15.03 -0.82 3.82
CA LEU A 95 15.99 -1.88 3.51
C LEU A 95 17.37 -1.31 3.20
N GLN A 96 17.44 -0.21 2.42
CA GLN A 96 18.69 0.46 2.10
C GLN A 96 19.39 1.00 3.35
N ILE A 97 18.65 1.66 4.25
CA ILE A 97 19.18 2.21 5.50
C ILE A 97 19.72 1.10 6.38
N GLU A 98 18.93 0.05 6.64
CA GLU A 98 19.35 -1.07 7.50
C GLU A 98 20.59 -1.76 6.93
N LYS A 99 20.59 -2.07 5.63
CA LYS A 99 21.74 -2.66 4.95
C LYS A 99 22.99 -1.79 5.07
N THR A 100 22.87 -0.48 4.83
CA THR A 100 24.01 0.45 4.92
C THR A 100 24.60 0.49 6.33
N ILE A 101 23.73 0.53 7.35
CA ILE A 101 24.17 0.54 8.75
C ILE A 101 24.89 -0.77 9.09
N LEU A 102 24.29 -1.92 8.76
CA LEU A 102 24.91 -3.22 9.02
C LEU A 102 26.25 -3.36 8.30
N GLU A 103 26.33 -3.03 7.01
CA GLU A 103 27.57 -3.13 6.22
C GLU A 103 28.67 -2.21 6.74
N GLN A 104 28.36 -0.99 7.18
CA GLN A 104 29.36 -0.06 7.70
C GLN A 104 29.80 -0.42 9.12
N VAL A 105 28.88 -0.89 9.96
CA VAL A 105 29.16 -1.25 11.35
C VAL A 105 29.94 -2.57 11.41
N GLU A 106 29.56 -3.59 10.64
CA GLU A 106 30.19 -4.92 10.64
C GLU A 106 31.65 -4.92 10.14
N GLN A 107 32.11 -3.86 9.47
CA GLN A 107 33.51 -3.71 9.04
C GLN A 107 34.51 -3.60 10.20
N HIS A 108 34.03 -3.35 11.41
CA HIS A 108 34.86 -3.12 12.58
C HIS A 108 34.85 -4.30 13.56
N ASN A 109 36.02 -4.63 14.12
CA ASN A 109 36.13 -5.63 15.18
C ASN A 109 35.94 -4.97 16.55
N TYR A 110 34.70 -4.95 17.04
CA TYR A 110 34.33 -4.31 18.31
C TYR A 110 34.88 -5.02 19.55
N ARG A 111 35.29 -6.29 19.46
CA ARG A 111 35.96 -6.99 20.57
C ARG A 111 37.28 -6.34 20.99
N LYS A 112 37.84 -5.45 20.17
CA LYS A 112 39.06 -4.68 20.48
C LYS A 112 38.79 -3.43 21.33
N VAL A 113 37.54 -2.99 21.41
CA VAL A 113 37.16 -1.69 22.02
C VAL A 113 36.01 -1.81 23.03
N LEU A 114 35.24 -2.90 23.00
CA LEU A 114 34.16 -3.18 23.94
C LEU A 114 34.43 -4.49 24.69
N ASP A 115 34.27 -4.46 26.01
CA ASP A 115 34.30 -5.67 26.83
C ASP A 115 33.07 -6.55 26.54
N PRO A 116 33.15 -7.89 26.71
CA PRO A 116 32.08 -8.83 26.37
C PRO A 116 30.70 -8.56 26.99
N ASN A 117 30.66 -7.89 28.15
CA ASN A 117 29.41 -7.56 28.86
C ASN A 117 28.99 -6.09 28.70
N THR A 118 29.63 -5.35 27.78
CA THR A 118 29.30 -3.95 27.52
C THR A 118 28.33 -3.85 26.36
N VAL A 119 27.24 -3.10 26.56
CA VAL A 119 26.29 -2.72 25.52
C VAL A 119 26.28 -1.20 25.42
N LEU A 120 26.56 -0.68 24.23
CA LEU A 120 26.46 0.74 23.93
C LEU A 120 25.18 1.00 23.13
N GLY A 121 24.24 1.73 23.73
CA GLY A 121 23.07 2.24 23.02
C GLY A 121 23.48 3.38 22.09
N ILE A 122 23.38 3.15 20.78
CA ILE A 122 23.60 4.16 19.75
C ILE A 122 22.26 4.80 19.43
N SER A 123 22.22 6.13 19.52
CA SER A 123 21.03 6.93 19.28
C SER A 123 21.22 7.86 18.08
N ASN A 124 20.13 8.48 17.64
CA ASN A 124 20.01 9.31 16.43
C ASN A 124 19.78 8.53 15.11
N THR A 125 18.71 7.75 15.09
CA THR A 125 18.21 7.02 13.91
C THR A 125 17.07 7.77 13.20
N LEU A 126 17.02 9.10 13.29
CA LEU A 126 15.85 9.89 12.90
C LEU A 126 15.41 9.67 11.45
N VAL A 127 16.33 9.53 10.50
CA VAL A 127 15.99 9.24 9.10
C VAL A 127 15.28 7.88 8.99
N TRP A 128 15.76 6.89 9.73
CA TRP A 128 15.15 5.56 9.78
C TRP A 128 13.73 5.62 10.37
N ASP A 129 13.56 6.38 11.45
CA ASP A 129 12.26 6.61 12.08
C ASP A 129 11.29 7.35 11.13
N PHE A 130 11.77 8.33 10.35
CA PHE A 130 10.96 9.07 9.38
C PHE A 130 10.44 8.17 8.27
N GLU A 131 11.32 7.38 7.67
CA GLU A 131 10.96 6.43 6.61
C GLU A 131 9.98 5.37 7.13
N TYR A 132 10.18 4.90 8.37
CA TYR A 132 9.31 3.91 9.00
C TYR A 132 7.89 4.47 9.23
N GLN A 133 7.79 5.68 9.78
CA GLN A 133 6.50 6.32 9.99
C GLN A 133 5.78 6.58 8.66
N ALA A 134 6.52 7.02 7.64
CA ALA A 134 5.97 7.24 6.30
C ALA A 134 5.47 5.93 5.66
N PHE A 135 6.21 4.82 5.81
CA PHE A 135 5.79 3.48 5.40
C PHE A 135 4.45 3.09 6.03
N VAL A 136 4.31 3.19 7.36
CA VAL A 136 3.08 2.81 8.08
C VAL A 136 1.89 3.65 7.63
N LEU A 137 2.07 4.96 7.43
CA LEU A 137 1.02 5.86 6.96
C LEU A 137 0.61 5.60 5.51
N ALA A 138 1.58 5.36 4.63
CA ALA A 138 1.34 4.99 3.24
C ALA A 138 0.54 3.68 3.16
N TYR A 139 0.94 2.69 3.96
CA TYR A 139 0.27 1.39 4.04
C TYR A 139 -1.21 1.53 4.39
N ARG A 140 -1.50 2.32 5.42
CA ARG A 140 -2.88 2.58 5.82
C ARG A 140 -3.67 3.28 4.71
N ARG A 141 -3.07 4.29 4.08
CA ARG A 141 -3.69 5.07 3.01
C ARG A 141 -4.09 4.19 1.83
N THR A 142 -3.23 3.25 1.44
CA THR A 142 -3.52 2.26 0.40
C THR A 142 -4.81 1.48 0.70
N LEU A 143 -4.96 0.97 1.93
CA LEU A 143 -6.15 0.21 2.34
C LEU A 143 -7.43 1.07 2.35
N ASP A 144 -7.36 2.32 2.80
CA ASP A 144 -8.52 3.21 2.84
C ASP A 144 -8.94 3.69 1.43
N TYR A 145 -7.98 3.99 0.55
CA TYR A 145 -8.26 4.31 -0.86
C TYR A 145 -8.83 3.12 -1.63
N PHE A 146 -8.28 1.93 -1.40
CA PHE A 146 -8.80 0.69 -1.94
C PHE A 146 -10.26 0.45 -1.52
N THR A 147 -10.56 0.62 -0.22
CA THR A 147 -11.92 0.49 0.32
C THR A 147 -12.91 1.42 -0.39
N ARG A 148 -12.52 2.68 -0.60
CA ARG A 148 -13.34 3.64 -1.33
C ARG A 148 -13.60 3.19 -2.76
N GLY A 149 -12.59 2.63 -3.43
CA GLY A 149 -12.74 2.06 -4.78
C GLY A 149 -13.77 0.93 -4.82
N VAL A 150 -13.65 -0.04 -3.92
CA VAL A 150 -14.61 -1.16 -3.79
C VAL A 150 -16.04 -0.65 -3.54
N CYS A 151 -16.21 0.36 -2.68
CA CYS A 151 -17.53 0.89 -2.33
C CYS A 151 -18.19 1.70 -3.45
N CYS A 152 -17.41 2.22 -4.40
CA CYS A 152 -17.95 2.98 -5.54
C CYS A 152 -18.89 2.15 -6.42
N TYR A 153 -18.69 0.83 -6.53
CA TYR A 153 -19.60 -0.06 -7.25
C TYR A 153 -21.01 -0.12 -6.65
N PHE A 154 -21.11 0.09 -5.35
CA PHE A 154 -22.38 0.23 -4.63
C PHE A 154 -22.86 1.69 -4.60
N THR A 155 -22.20 2.59 -5.33
CA THR A 155 -22.47 4.04 -5.32
C THR A 155 -22.47 4.62 -3.90
N ASN A 156 -21.49 4.21 -3.09
CA ASN A 156 -21.39 4.55 -1.68
C ASN A 156 -20.01 5.17 -1.33
N ASP A 157 -20.00 6.21 -0.50
CA ASP A 157 -18.79 6.94 -0.06
C ASP A 157 -18.15 6.36 1.22
N PHE A 158 -18.39 5.08 1.49
CA PHE A 158 -17.75 4.36 2.59
C PHE A 158 -16.22 4.29 2.40
N HIS A 159 -15.47 4.41 3.51
CA HIS A 159 -14.02 4.63 3.47
C HIS A 159 -13.23 3.92 4.57
N SER A 160 -13.88 3.11 5.41
CA SER A 160 -13.21 2.49 6.55
C SER A 160 -12.83 1.05 6.23
N PHE A 161 -11.56 0.80 5.90
CA PHE A 161 -11.09 -0.56 5.63
C PHE A 161 -11.44 -1.55 6.75
N ARG A 162 -11.27 -1.13 8.02
CA ARG A 162 -11.62 -1.92 9.21
C ARG A 162 -13.06 -2.47 9.20
N LYS A 163 -13.99 -1.75 8.58
CA LYS A 163 -15.43 -2.04 8.61
C LYS A 163 -15.95 -2.51 7.25
N ILE A 164 -15.06 -2.81 6.29
CA ILE A 164 -15.46 -3.20 4.93
C ILE A 164 -16.22 -4.53 4.93
N GLY A 165 -15.86 -5.48 5.79
CA GLY A 165 -16.61 -6.73 5.99
C GLY A 165 -18.07 -6.46 6.36
N ASP A 166 -18.31 -5.68 7.42
CA ASP A 166 -19.66 -5.27 7.86
C ASP A 166 -20.42 -4.51 6.76
N PHE A 167 -19.72 -3.67 5.99
CA PHE A 167 -20.30 -2.96 4.87
C PHE A 167 -20.77 -3.93 3.79
N LEU A 168 -19.93 -4.88 3.39
CA LEU A 168 -20.23 -5.88 2.36
C LEU A 168 -21.37 -6.81 2.76
N GLN A 169 -21.45 -7.21 4.04
CA GLN A 169 -22.54 -8.03 4.56
C GLN A 169 -23.92 -7.36 4.38
N LYS A 170 -23.97 -6.02 4.41
CA LYS A 170 -25.22 -5.24 4.31
C LYS A 170 -25.69 -4.98 2.87
N GLN A 171 -24.92 -5.33 1.84
CA GLN A 171 -25.27 -5.00 0.46
C GLN A 171 -26.35 -5.89 -0.17
N ASN A 172 -26.87 -6.90 0.54
CA ASN A 172 -27.89 -7.84 0.05
C ASN A 172 -27.52 -8.53 -1.28
N ARG A 173 -26.22 -8.74 -1.55
CA ARG A 173 -25.68 -9.36 -2.78
C ARG A 173 -24.71 -10.50 -2.45
N PRO A 174 -25.17 -11.59 -1.81
CA PRO A 174 -24.28 -12.60 -1.22
C PRO A 174 -23.38 -13.32 -2.24
N VAL A 175 -23.85 -13.51 -3.48
CA VAL A 175 -23.03 -14.09 -4.57
C VAL A 175 -21.81 -13.22 -4.87
N PHE A 176 -21.97 -11.90 -4.78
CA PHE A 176 -20.90 -10.94 -4.99
C PHE A 176 -20.02 -10.77 -3.74
N THR A 177 -20.65 -10.59 -2.58
CA THR A 177 -19.96 -10.10 -1.38
C THR A 177 -19.25 -11.19 -0.59
N LYS A 178 -19.76 -12.44 -0.62
CA LYS A 178 -19.19 -13.54 0.18
C LYS A 178 -17.71 -13.82 -0.12
N PRO A 179 -17.27 -13.98 -1.39
CA PRO A 179 -15.85 -14.21 -1.67
C PRO A 179 -14.93 -13.09 -1.17
N LEU A 180 -15.43 -11.84 -1.17
CA LEU A 180 -14.68 -10.67 -0.71
C LEU A 180 -14.56 -10.64 0.81
N ILE A 181 -15.64 -11.00 1.50
CA ILE A 181 -15.65 -11.13 2.96
C ILE A 181 -14.68 -12.24 3.39
N ASP A 182 -14.71 -13.40 2.72
CA ASP A 182 -13.82 -14.53 3.03
C ASP A 182 -12.32 -14.13 2.91
N ILE A 183 -11.96 -13.39 1.85
CA ILE A 183 -10.59 -12.87 1.67
C ILE A 183 -10.23 -11.85 2.75
N PHE A 184 -11.16 -10.95 3.09
CA PHE A 184 -10.96 -9.95 4.14
C PHE A 184 -10.71 -10.60 5.50
N GLU A 185 -11.58 -11.51 5.93
CA GLU A 185 -11.49 -12.21 7.21
C GLU A 185 -10.21 -13.04 7.32
N LYS A 186 -9.79 -13.70 6.23
CA LYS A 186 -8.53 -14.44 6.18
C LYS A 186 -7.29 -13.57 6.42
N ASN A 187 -7.33 -12.30 6.00
CA ASN A 187 -6.15 -11.43 5.98
C ASN A 187 -6.15 -10.35 7.07
N ILE A 188 -7.27 -10.11 7.76
CA ILE A 188 -7.42 -8.95 8.64
C ILE A 188 -6.36 -8.88 9.75
N ALA A 189 -5.97 -10.03 10.30
CA ALA A 189 -4.96 -10.11 11.35
C ALA A 189 -3.59 -9.59 10.90
N ASN A 190 -3.27 -9.68 9.61
CA ASN A 190 -2.00 -9.21 9.04
C ASN A 190 -1.86 -7.68 9.05
N PHE A 191 -2.94 -6.95 9.35
CA PHE A 191 -3.00 -5.49 9.31
C PHE A 191 -3.17 -4.86 10.70
N ASP A 192 -2.97 -5.61 11.78
CA ASP A 192 -3.11 -5.14 13.16
C ASP A 192 -2.27 -3.88 13.47
N PHE A 193 -1.08 -3.78 12.90
CA PHE A 193 -0.17 -2.63 13.06
C PHE A 193 -0.72 -1.33 12.46
N VAL A 194 -1.68 -1.40 11.53
CA VAL A 194 -2.36 -0.25 10.93
C VAL A 194 -3.85 -0.16 11.32
N MET A 195 -4.32 -1.04 12.20
CA MET A 195 -5.72 -1.11 12.64
C MET A 195 -5.84 -1.34 14.14
N SER A 196 -6.34 -0.34 14.85
CA SER A 196 -6.62 -0.47 16.28
C SER A 196 -7.76 -1.46 16.53
N GLU A 197 -7.62 -2.25 17.59
CA GLU A 197 -8.59 -3.25 18.05
C GLU A 197 -8.92 -3.01 19.52
N GLY A 198 -10.20 -2.82 19.83
CA GLY A 198 -10.64 -2.47 21.19
C GLY A 198 -9.88 -1.27 21.75
N GLU A 199 -9.23 -1.46 22.90
CA GLU A 199 -8.39 -0.48 23.58
C GLU A 199 -6.95 -0.41 23.03
N ARG A 200 -6.50 -1.44 22.30
CA ARG A 200 -5.16 -1.51 21.73
C ARG A 200 -5.03 -0.55 20.55
N LYS A 201 -4.14 0.44 20.68
CA LYS A 201 -3.78 1.36 19.60
C LYS A 201 -2.78 0.69 18.67
N SER A 202 -3.05 0.77 17.37
CA SER A 202 -2.11 0.33 16.35
C SER A 202 -0.91 1.28 16.24
N ILE A 203 0.17 0.81 15.60
CA ILE A 203 1.35 1.64 15.33
C ILE A 203 0.95 2.90 14.54
N ARG A 204 0.07 2.74 13.54
CA ARG A 204 -0.47 3.88 12.79
C ARG A 204 -1.14 4.90 13.69
N ASP A 205 -2.00 4.45 14.61
CA ASP A 205 -2.74 5.37 15.49
C ASP A 205 -1.79 6.10 16.43
N ARG A 206 -0.79 5.40 16.99
CA ARG A 206 0.28 5.99 17.81
C ARG A 206 0.98 7.13 17.06
N ILE A 207 1.45 6.85 15.84
CA ILE A 207 2.11 7.84 14.96
C ILE A 207 1.23 9.06 14.71
N THR A 208 -0.06 8.83 14.42
CA THR A 208 -0.94 9.89 13.93
C THR A 208 -1.44 10.80 15.06
N HIS A 209 -1.59 10.26 16.28
CA HIS A 209 -2.39 10.92 17.32
C HIS A 209 -1.75 11.01 18.70
N TYR A 210 -0.71 10.23 19.01
CA TYR A 210 -0.25 10.08 20.39
C TYR A 210 1.22 10.41 20.59
N GLU A 211 2.11 9.88 19.76
CA GLU A 211 3.54 9.99 20.02
C GLU A 211 4.42 9.82 18.79
N TYR A 212 5.67 10.23 18.94
CA TYR A 212 6.72 9.94 17.98
C TYR A 212 7.15 8.47 18.11
N THR A 213 6.95 7.71 17.04
CA THR A 213 7.25 6.27 17.01
C THR A 213 8.62 6.01 16.39
N LYS A 214 9.49 5.34 17.15
CA LYS A 214 10.82 4.92 16.71
C LYS A 214 10.82 3.51 16.16
N VAL A 215 11.74 3.23 15.26
CA VAL A 215 11.97 1.90 14.69
C VAL A 215 12.59 0.93 15.71
N GLY A 216 13.41 1.46 16.62
CA GLY A 216 14.11 0.71 17.66
C GLY A 216 15.31 1.46 18.19
N VAL A 217 16.07 0.83 19.09
CA VAL A 217 17.37 1.30 19.56
C VAL A 217 18.45 0.37 19.04
N ILE A 218 19.48 0.96 18.43
CA ILE A 218 20.66 0.22 18.01
C ILE A 218 21.52 -0.04 19.25
N ASN A 219 21.69 -1.31 19.59
CA ASN A 219 22.60 -1.74 20.64
C ASN A 219 23.85 -2.36 20.02
N LEU A 220 24.99 -1.73 20.30
CA LEU A 220 26.30 -2.24 19.90
C LEU A 220 26.90 -3.06 21.04
N THR A 221 27.31 -4.29 20.73
CA THR A 221 27.99 -5.21 21.65
C THR A 221 29.37 -5.58 21.08
N SER A 222 30.17 -6.32 21.84
CA SER A 222 31.44 -6.87 21.34
C SER A 222 31.26 -7.79 20.13
N ASP A 223 30.07 -8.39 19.96
CA ASP A 223 29.75 -9.32 18.89
C ASP A 223 29.06 -8.67 17.69
N GLY A 224 28.73 -7.38 17.78
CA GLY A 224 28.14 -6.61 16.68
C GLY A 224 26.89 -5.84 17.08
N LEU A 225 26.03 -5.57 16.10
CA LEU A 225 24.85 -4.74 16.24
C LEU A 225 23.59 -5.57 16.45
N ILE A 226 22.75 -5.14 17.39
CA ILE A 226 21.41 -5.70 17.63
C ILE A 226 20.41 -4.54 17.68
N LEU A 227 19.31 -4.65 16.93
CA LEU A 227 18.20 -3.70 17.01
C LEU A 227 17.17 -4.20 18.02
N ILE A 228 16.83 -3.39 19.02
CA ILE A 228 15.92 -3.79 20.11
C ILE A 228 14.79 -2.77 20.31
N GLY A 229 13.60 -3.28 20.58
CA GLY A 229 12.38 -2.53 20.90
C GLY A 229 11.79 -1.83 19.70
N GLY A 230 11.26 -0.63 19.93
CA GLY A 230 10.63 0.18 18.89
C GLY A 230 9.18 -0.21 18.63
N ALA A 231 8.64 0.30 17.53
CA ALA A 231 7.24 0.09 17.16
C ALA A 231 6.88 -1.37 16.87
N GLU A 232 7.86 -2.10 16.34
CA GLU A 232 7.75 -3.49 15.92
C GLU A 232 8.21 -4.47 17.01
N ASP A 233 8.52 -3.97 18.22
CA ASP A 233 8.95 -4.80 19.36
C ASP A 233 10.15 -5.72 19.02
N LEU A 234 11.10 -5.22 18.24
CA LEU A 234 12.23 -5.98 17.68
C LEU A 234 13.13 -6.54 18.78
N GLY A 235 13.73 -7.71 18.57
CA GLY A 235 14.71 -8.28 19.49
C GLY A 235 14.15 -8.72 20.85
N LEU A 236 12.85 -8.57 21.10
CA LEU A 236 12.16 -9.12 22.27
C LEU A 236 11.91 -10.61 22.06
N GLU A 237 11.90 -11.40 23.14
CA GLU A 237 11.76 -12.87 23.13
C GLU A 237 12.93 -13.69 22.53
N GLY A 238 14.09 -13.07 22.29
CA GLY A 238 15.31 -13.79 21.88
C GLY A 238 15.44 -14.06 20.38
N ASN A 239 14.54 -13.51 19.56
CA ASN A 239 14.66 -13.52 18.11
C ASN A 239 15.33 -12.23 17.64
N ASN A 240 16.51 -12.35 16.99
CA ASN A 240 17.16 -11.25 16.28
C ASN A 240 16.41 -10.95 14.96
N LEU A 241 15.15 -10.57 15.05
CA LEU A 241 14.35 -10.12 13.92
C LEU A 241 14.92 -8.81 13.38
N LYS A 242 15.28 -8.79 12.10
CA LYS A 242 15.65 -7.57 11.40
C LYS A 242 14.40 -6.78 11.06
N LEU A 243 14.54 -5.45 10.97
CA LEU A 243 13.42 -4.64 10.51
C LEU A 243 13.04 -5.02 9.07
N SER A 244 14.02 -5.27 8.20
CA SER A 244 13.80 -5.67 6.81
C SER A 244 12.84 -6.84 6.71
N GLU A 245 12.99 -7.85 7.56
CA GLU A 245 12.14 -9.06 7.56
C GLU A 245 10.68 -8.70 7.88
N VAL A 246 10.47 -7.84 8.87
CA VAL A 246 9.13 -7.36 9.25
C VAL A 246 8.51 -6.53 8.13
N ILE A 247 9.27 -5.60 7.55
CA ILE A 247 8.78 -4.69 6.50
C ILE A 247 8.52 -5.44 5.18
N GLU A 248 9.38 -6.40 4.83
CA GLU A 248 9.18 -7.30 3.69
C GLU A 248 7.89 -8.11 3.87
N GLN A 249 7.69 -8.71 5.04
CA GLN A 249 6.49 -9.51 5.31
C GLN A 249 5.21 -8.66 5.25
N ARG A 250 5.22 -7.46 5.86
CA ARG A 250 4.10 -6.52 5.78
C ARG A 250 3.81 -6.11 4.34
N THR A 251 4.85 -5.80 3.57
CA THR A 251 4.74 -5.40 2.15
C THR A 251 4.20 -6.53 1.29
N HIS A 252 4.65 -7.76 1.54
CA HIS A 252 4.11 -8.95 0.90
C HIS A 252 2.61 -9.11 1.19
N HIS A 253 2.19 -8.94 2.45
CA HIS A 253 0.78 -9.07 2.83
C HIS A 253 -0.15 -8.10 2.10
N ILE A 254 0.21 -6.81 1.96
CA ILE A 254 -0.65 -5.85 1.24
C ILE A 254 -0.71 -6.15 -0.26
N LYS A 255 0.42 -6.50 -0.87
CA LYS A 255 0.49 -6.85 -2.30
C LYS A 255 -0.36 -8.08 -2.61
N SER A 256 -0.20 -9.13 -1.80
CA SER A 256 -0.98 -10.37 -1.92
C SER A 256 -2.47 -10.13 -1.69
N PHE A 257 -2.83 -9.38 -0.65
CA PHE A 257 -4.22 -9.02 -0.38
C PHE A 257 -4.87 -8.24 -1.53
N LEU A 258 -4.20 -7.21 -2.05
CA LEU A 258 -4.73 -6.44 -3.19
C LEU A 258 -4.91 -7.32 -4.42
N ARG A 259 -3.95 -8.22 -4.71
CA ARG A 259 -4.04 -9.19 -5.80
C ARG A 259 -5.26 -10.08 -5.67
N ASP A 260 -5.40 -10.74 -4.52
CA ASP A 260 -6.49 -11.68 -4.28
C ASP A 260 -7.84 -10.98 -4.29
N PHE A 261 -7.94 -9.84 -3.61
CA PHE A 261 -9.20 -9.11 -3.48
C PHE A 261 -9.64 -8.48 -4.80
N ILE A 262 -8.76 -7.81 -5.54
CA ILE A 262 -9.10 -7.22 -6.86
C ILE A 262 -9.52 -8.32 -7.83
N THR A 263 -8.82 -9.46 -7.84
CA THR A 263 -9.18 -10.59 -8.70
C THR A 263 -10.57 -11.13 -8.37
N ALA A 264 -10.85 -11.38 -7.09
CA ALA A 264 -12.16 -11.84 -6.65
C ALA A 264 -13.26 -10.80 -6.93
N TYR A 265 -12.94 -9.52 -6.78
CA TYR A 265 -13.85 -8.41 -7.05
C TYR A 265 -14.23 -8.31 -8.52
N ILE A 266 -13.26 -8.38 -9.43
CA ILE A 266 -13.50 -8.41 -10.87
C ILE A 266 -14.38 -9.61 -11.24
N ASN A 267 -14.06 -10.80 -10.71
CA ASN A 267 -14.83 -12.02 -10.99
C ASN A 267 -16.27 -11.92 -10.46
N ALA A 268 -16.46 -11.32 -9.28
CA ALA A 268 -17.77 -11.10 -8.70
C ALA A 268 -18.63 -10.16 -9.56
N ILE A 269 -18.06 -9.06 -10.09
CA ILE A 269 -18.78 -8.17 -11.02
C ILE A 269 -19.16 -8.93 -12.30
N LYS A 270 -18.20 -9.65 -12.92
CA LYS A 270 -18.45 -10.42 -14.14
C LYS A 270 -19.59 -11.44 -13.98
N ASN A 271 -19.60 -12.17 -12.87
CA ASN A 271 -20.64 -13.15 -12.58
C ASN A 271 -22.02 -12.50 -12.42
N GLU A 272 -22.08 -11.33 -11.80
CA GLU A 272 -23.32 -10.59 -11.61
C GLU A 272 -23.87 -10.02 -12.92
N GLU A 273 -23.00 -9.54 -13.82
CA GLU A 273 -23.42 -9.10 -15.16
C GLU A 273 -23.96 -10.27 -16.02
N ILE A 274 -23.43 -11.48 -15.84
CA ILE A 274 -23.95 -12.68 -16.51
C ILE A 274 -25.33 -13.05 -15.95
N GLN A 275 -25.50 -13.04 -14.62
CA GLN A 275 -26.78 -13.34 -13.99
C GLN A 275 -27.86 -12.31 -14.32
N SER A 276 -27.49 -11.03 -14.49
CA SER A 276 -28.44 -9.97 -14.87
C SER A 276 -28.92 -10.05 -16.33
N LYS A 277 -28.31 -10.91 -17.15
CA LYS A 277 -28.68 -11.13 -18.57
C LYS A 277 -29.57 -12.36 -18.79
N ASN A 278 -29.69 -13.23 -17.80
CA ASN A 278 -30.54 -14.44 -17.81
C ASN A 278 -31.80 -14.22 -16.99
#